data_AF-A0A6P1IQI3-F1
#
_entry.id   AF-A0A6P1IQI3-F1
#
_cell.length_a   1.000
_cell.length_b   1.000
_cell.length_c   1.000
_cell.angle_alpha   90.00
_cell.angle_beta   90.00
_cell.angle_gamma   90.00
#
_symmetry.space_group_name_H-M   'P 1'
#
loop_
_entity.id
_entity.type
_entity.pdbx_description
1 polymer ?
#
loop_
_entity_poly.entity_id
_entity_poly.type
_entity_poly.pdbx_seq_one_letter_code
_entity_poly.pdbx_strand_id
1 'polypeptide(L)'
;MTPQESYLQDFAAYLFWNVAAEEGVAGAVERFESNDTDWARRTHLIERSLEEAGPVRLSAGDIDVLVANAVKELRRYNARGVNIAGVIYADDRETMRSPSAMGLVIPKLQAPRVSAKTPQSMSAVQKTGQLCIRHPLPAVVFSSVVPEEGKSVFQVADTTRALGYPYPMFLTGIGVHTLGDGAFALTGMFIVPIQDDHASAAIKACIPNCMLVRSGFTTGGLCEHTFEFDWD
;
A
#
# COMPACT_ATOMS: atom_id res chain seq x y z
N MET A 1 -20.10 -8.08 1.01
CA MET A 1 -19.91 -6.89 1.84
C MET A 1 -21.08 -5.96 1.58
N THR A 2 -21.74 -5.49 2.62
CA THR A 2 -22.80 -4.49 2.48
C THR A 2 -22.19 -3.10 2.25
N PRO A 3 -22.94 -2.12 1.69
CA PRO A 3 -22.43 -0.76 1.51
C PRO A 3 -21.94 -0.10 2.82
N GLN A 4 -22.58 -0.42 3.95
CA GLN A 4 -22.19 0.09 5.27
C GLN A 4 -20.87 -0.53 5.75
N GLU A 5 -20.65 -1.82 5.50
CA GLU A 5 -19.37 -2.48 5.81
C GLU A 5 -18.24 -1.94 4.95
N SER A 6 -18.49 -1.69 3.66
CA SER A 6 -17.52 -1.07 2.75
C SER A 6 -17.13 0.33 3.20
N TYR A 7 -18.11 1.16 3.57
CA TYR A 7 -17.84 2.50 4.07
C TYR A 7 -17.03 2.50 5.39
N LEU A 8 -17.38 1.63 6.35
CA LEU A 8 -16.61 1.48 7.58
C LEU A 8 -15.16 1.09 7.29
N GLN A 9 -14.94 0.15 6.36
CA GLN A 9 -13.61 -0.32 5.99
C GLN A 9 -12.79 0.78 5.30
N ASP A 10 -13.39 1.55 4.40
CA ASP A 10 -12.75 2.69 3.76
C ASP A 10 -12.40 3.78 4.76
N PHE A 11 -13.35 4.18 5.59
CA PHE A 11 -13.12 5.18 6.62
C PHE A 11 -12.01 4.74 7.59
N ALA A 12 -12.03 3.50 8.04
CA ALA A 12 -10.97 2.95 8.89
C ALA A 12 -9.61 2.97 8.19
N ALA A 13 -9.56 2.61 6.91
CA ALA A 13 -8.32 2.63 6.13
C ALA A 13 -7.78 4.06 5.98
N TYR A 14 -8.60 5.01 5.54
CA TYR A 14 -8.20 6.41 5.42
C TYR A 14 -7.75 6.99 6.76
N LEU A 15 -8.47 6.69 7.85
CA LEU A 15 -8.09 7.13 9.18
C LEU A 15 -6.70 6.61 9.58
N PHE A 16 -6.44 5.33 9.37
CA PHE A 16 -5.12 4.75 9.65
C PHE A 16 -4.01 5.37 8.81
N TRP A 17 -4.22 5.44 7.49
CA TRP A 17 -3.17 5.86 6.57
C TRP A 17 -2.91 7.36 6.59
N ASN A 18 -3.90 8.18 6.94
CA ASN A 18 -3.68 9.60 7.23
C ASN A 18 -2.81 9.79 8.48
N VAL A 19 -3.03 9.02 9.54
CA VAL A 19 -2.13 9.01 10.71
C VAL A 19 -0.74 8.52 10.30
N ALA A 20 -0.66 7.45 9.52
CA ALA A 20 0.63 6.90 9.05
C ALA A 20 1.39 7.87 8.14
N ALA A 21 0.70 8.74 7.40
CA ALA A 21 1.32 9.78 6.59
C ALA A 21 1.96 10.88 7.46
N GLU A 22 1.37 11.22 8.61
CA GLU A 22 1.94 12.20 9.56
C GLU A 22 3.07 11.60 10.42
N GLU A 23 2.96 10.33 10.80
CA GLU A 23 3.76 9.76 11.92
C GLU A 23 4.55 8.50 11.56
N GLY A 24 4.37 8.00 10.33
CA GLY A 24 4.88 6.71 9.90
C GLY A 24 3.99 5.55 10.34
N VAL A 25 4.11 4.42 9.64
CA VAL A 25 3.30 3.21 9.88
C VAL A 25 3.46 2.67 11.30
N ALA A 26 4.69 2.62 11.83
CA ALA A 26 4.94 2.13 13.19
C ALA A 26 4.27 3.02 14.26
N GLY A 27 4.36 4.34 14.10
CA GLY A 27 3.70 5.29 14.99
C GLY A 27 2.17 5.18 14.92
N ALA A 28 1.61 4.99 13.72
CA ALA A 28 0.19 4.74 13.56
C ALA A 28 -0.24 3.46 14.29
N VAL A 29 0.44 2.34 14.07
CA VAL A 29 0.13 1.06 14.75
C VAL A 29 0.12 1.22 16.27
N GLU A 30 1.18 1.78 16.85
CA GLU A 30 1.29 2.02 18.30
C GLU A 30 0.09 2.83 18.83
N ARG A 31 -0.34 3.84 18.09
CA ARG A 31 -1.49 4.66 18.48
C ARG A 31 -2.82 3.93 18.47
N PHE A 32 -3.11 3.19 17.41
CA PHE A 32 -4.37 2.43 17.33
C PHE A 32 -4.38 1.27 18.34
N GLU A 33 -3.22 0.78 18.76
CA GLU A 33 -3.08 -0.21 19.84
C GLU A 33 -3.18 0.41 21.24
N SER A 34 -2.81 1.69 21.39
CA SER A 34 -2.92 2.39 22.66
C SER A 34 -4.39 2.47 23.14
N ASN A 35 -4.58 2.44 24.46
CA ASN A 35 -5.89 2.72 25.08
C ASN A 35 -6.18 4.22 25.20
N ASP A 36 -5.28 5.07 24.71
CA ASP A 36 -5.49 6.50 24.66
C ASP A 36 -6.53 6.79 23.56
N THR A 37 -7.63 7.45 23.92
CA THR A 37 -8.69 7.84 22.99
C THR A 37 -8.60 9.30 22.57
N ASP A 38 -7.65 10.06 23.12
CA ASP A 38 -7.54 11.50 22.88
C ASP A 38 -6.99 11.79 21.48
N TRP A 39 -6.15 10.91 20.92
CA TRP A 39 -5.68 11.02 19.53
C TRP A 39 -6.82 10.82 18.52
N ALA A 40 -7.83 10.02 18.87
CA ALA A 40 -9.02 9.82 18.05
C ALA A 40 -9.90 11.08 17.97
N ARG A 41 -9.54 12.16 18.69
CA ARG A 41 -10.19 13.47 18.63
C ARG A 41 -9.44 14.49 17.76
N ARG A 42 -8.42 14.09 16.99
CA ARG A 42 -7.84 14.94 15.94
C ARG A 42 -8.89 15.17 14.85
N THR A 43 -9.71 16.20 15.03
CA THR A 43 -10.86 16.53 14.20
C THR A 43 -10.49 16.62 12.73
N HIS A 44 -9.32 17.18 12.40
CA HIS A 44 -8.87 17.30 11.01
C HIS A 44 -8.62 15.96 10.31
N LEU A 45 -8.14 14.93 11.02
CA LEU A 45 -7.91 13.60 10.44
C LEU A 45 -9.23 12.85 10.23
N ILE A 46 -10.18 13.00 11.16
CA ILE A 46 -11.52 12.42 11.02
C ILE A 46 -12.24 13.06 9.84
N GLU A 47 -12.30 14.39 9.79
CA GLU A 47 -12.94 15.15 8.72
C GLU A 47 -12.37 14.77 7.35
N ARG A 48 -11.03 14.77 7.23
CA ARG A 48 -10.35 14.35 6.00
C ARG A 48 -10.69 12.91 5.61
N SER A 49 -10.71 11.98 6.57
CA SER A 49 -11.02 10.58 6.29
C SER A 49 -12.47 10.36 5.91
N LEU A 50 -13.40 11.17 6.44
CA LEU A 50 -14.82 11.17 6.03
C LEU A 50 -14.96 11.71 4.60
N GLU A 51 -14.25 12.77 4.24
CA GLU A 51 -14.25 13.31 2.88
C GLU A 51 -13.70 12.29 1.87
N GLU A 52 -12.58 11.62 2.21
CA GLU A 52 -11.91 10.65 1.34
C GLU A 52 -12.66 9.32 1.21
N ALA A 53 -13.31 8.83 2.28
CA ALA A 53 -14.14 7.62 2.24
C ALA A 53 -15.48 7.80 1.51
N GLY A 54 -15.85 9.04 1.23
CA GLY A 54 -17.11 9.42 0.59
C GLY A 54 -17.93 10.30 1.54
N PRO A 55 -18.35 11.51 1.10
CA PRO A 55 -18.95 12.49 2.00
C PRO A 55 -20.34 12.04 2.48
N VAL A 56 -20.40 11.45 3.67
CA VAL A 56 -21.65 11.15 4.37
C VAL A 56 -21.89 12.22 5.42
N ARG A 57 -23.06 12.85 5.38
CA ARG A 57 -23.50 13.72 6.48
C ARG A 57 -23.93 12.86 7.66
N LEU A 58 -23.09 12.80 8.68
CA LEU A 58 -23.34 12.09 9.92
C LEU A 58 -23.63 13.08 11.05
N SER A 59 -24.44 12.68 12.03
CA SER A 59 -24.54 13.43 13.29
C SER A 59 -23.26 13.23 14.11
N ALA A 60 -22.98 14.12 15.06
CA ALA A 60 -21.81 13.98 15.94
C ALA A 60 -21.78 12.63 16.68
N GLY A 61 -22.93 12.14 17.14
CA GLY A 61 -23.04 10.83 17.79
C GLY A 61 -22.77 9.66 16.85
N ASP A 62 -23.14 9.78 15.57
CA ASP A 62 -22.85 8.75 14.57
C ASP A 62 -21.35 8.73 14.19
N ILE A 63 -20.69 9.90 14.21
CA ILE A 63 -19.24 10.00 13.99
C ILE A 63 -18.49 9.28 15.12
N ASP A 64 -18.86 9.50 16.38
CA ASP A 64 -18.22 8.83 17.51
C ASP A 64 -18.35 7.30 17.42
N VAL A 65 -19.55 6.81 17.05
CA VAL A 65 -19.79 5.37 16.84
C VAL A 65 -18.97 4.83 15.67
N LEU A 66 -18.89 5.57 14.55
CA LEU A 66 -18.10 5.20 13.39
C LEU A 66 -16.61 5.10 13.74
N VAL A 67 -16.05 6.11 14.43
CA VAL A 67 -14.65 6.12 14.88
C VAL A 67 -14.38 4.94 15.81
N ALA A 68 -15.25 4.68 16.79
CA ALA A 68 -15.08 3.55 17.70
C ALA A 68 -15.08 2.20 16.96
N ASN A 69 -15.92 2.04 15.94
CA ASN A 69 -15.95 0.83 15.13
C ASN A 69 -14.74 0.72 14.19
N ALA A 70 -14.28 1.84 13.63
CA ALA A 70 -13.07 1.90 12.81
C ALA A 70 -11.84 1.48 13.61
N VAL A 71 -11.67 2.00 14.83
CA VAL A 71 -10.57 1.61 15.73
C VAL A 71 -10.62 0.11 16.05
N LYS A 72 -11.80 -0.46 16.31
CA LYS A 72 -11.95 -1.91 16.52
C LYS A 72 -11.50 -2.70 15.30
N GLU A 73 -11.88 -2.25 14.11
CA GLU A 73 -11.49 -2.92 12.87
C GLU A 73 -9.98 -2.83 12.65
N LEU A 74 -9.37 -1.67 12.86
CA LEU A 74 -7.93 -1.47 12.75
C LEU A 74 -7.14 -2.36 13.70
N ARG A 75 -7.59 -2.49 14.95
CA ARG A 75 -6.98 -3.44 15.91
C ARG A 75 -7.05 -4.88 15.43
N ARG A 76 -8.12 -5.30 14.73
CA ARG A 76 -8.21 -6.65 14.14
C ARG A 76 -7.20 -6.87 13.01
N TYR A 77 -6.99 -5.86 12.17
CA TYR A 77 -5.98 -5.90 11.10
C TYR A 77 -4.56 -5.94 11.69
N ASN A 78 -4.25 -5.07 12.65
CA ASN A 78 -2.95 -5.04 13.34
C ASN A 78 -2.64 -6.38 14.04
N ALA A 79 -3.61 -6.95 14.76
CA ALA A 79 -3.44 -8.24 15.45
C ALA A 79 -3.13 -9.42 14.49
N ARG A 80 -3.47 -9.29 13.21
CA ARG A 80 -3.18 -10.27 12.16
C ARG A 80 -1.90 -9.95 11.39
N GLY A 81 -1.24 -8.83 11.68
CA GLY A 81 -0.06 -8.37 10.95
C GLY A 81 -0.34 -8.02 9.48
N VAL A 82 -1.58 -7.64 9.14
CA VAL A 82 -1.96 -7.29 7.77
C VAL A 82 -2.32 -5.81 7.66
N ASN A 83 -1.92 -5.19 6.56
CA ASN A 83 -2.30 -3.83 6.25
C ASN A 83 -3.79 -3.75 5.93
N ILE A 84 -4.50 -2.79 6.54
CA ILE A 84 -5.83 -2.41 6.07
C ILE A 84 -5.68 -1.70 4.72
N ALA A 85 -6.36 -2.16 3.67
CA ALA A 85 -6.18 -1.63 2.31
C ALA A 85 -7.28 -0.65 1.87
N GLY A 86 -8.39 -0.56 2.62
CA GLY A 86 -9.65 0.01 2.13
C GLY A 86 -10.23 -0.81 0.99
N VAL A 87 -11.32 -0.33 0.41
CA VAL A 87 -11.95 -0.87 -0.79
C VAL A 87 -11.09 -0.54 -2.00
N ILE A 88 -10.74 -1.57 -2.77
CA ILE A 88 -9.99 -1.42 -4.01
C ILE A 88 -11.02 -1.38 -5.14
N TYR A 89 -11.23 -0.18 -5.71
CA TYR A 89 -12.15 0.01 -6.82
C TYR A 89 -11.51 -0.46 -8.13
N ALA A 90 -12.27 -1.18 -8.96
CA ALA A 90 -11.79 -1.65 -10.25
C ALA A 90 -11.44 -0.48 -11.20
N ASP A 91 -12.16 0.63 -11.08
CA ASP A 91 -11.99 1.85 -11.88
C ASP A 91 -10.59 2.47 -11.73
N ASP A 92 -9.91 2.26 -10.59
CA ASP A 92 -8.53 2.71 -10.38
C ASP A 92 -7.55 2.11 -11.43
N ARG A 93 -7.93 1.02 -12.12
CA ARG A 93 -7.14 0.41 -13.21
C ARG A 93 -7.07 1.26 -14.47
N GLU A 94 -8.03 2.15 -14.69
CA GLU A 94 -8.05 2.98 -15.88
C GLU A 94 -6.90 3.99 -15.87
N THR A 95 -6.58 4.52 -14.69
CA THR A 95 -5.55 5.56 -14.49
C THR A 95 -4.31 5.02 -13.78
N MET A 96 -4.40 3.85 -13.13
CA MET A 96 -3.39 3.32 -12.20
C MET A 96 -3.13 4.25 -11.01
N ARG A 97 -4.14 5.08 -10.68
CA ARG A 97 -4.15 6.00 -9.56
C ARG A 97 -5.57 6.16 -9.02
N SER A 98 -5.75 6.05 -7.71
CA SER A 98 -7.03 6.42 -7.10
C SER A 98 -7.31 7.92 -7.31
N PRO A 99 -8.58 8.36 -7.20
CA PRO A 99 -8.93 9.78 -7.25
C PRO A 99 -8.09 10.66 -6.31
N SER A 100 -7.83 10.19 -5.08
CA SER A 100 -7.00 10.89 -4.09
C SER A 100 -5.52 11.04 -4.48
N ALA A 101 -5.02 10.19 -5.39
CA ALA A 101 -3.63 10.17 -5.84
C ALA A 101 -3.41 10.84 -7.20
N MET A 102 -4.46 11.27 -7.89
CA MET A 102 -4.36 11.84 -9.25
C MET A 102 -3.46 13.08 -9.31
N GLY A 103 -3.51 13.93 -8.28
CA GLY A 103 -2.73 15.17 -8.21
C GLY A 103 -1.26 15.01 -7.79
N LEU A 104 -0.81 13.81 -7.43
CA LEU A 104 0.55 13.61 -6.91
C LEU A 104 1.61 13.76 -8.00
N VAL A 105 2.55 14.68 -7.78
CA VAL A 105 3.74 14.82 -8.62
C VAL A 105 4.85 13.97 -8.03
N ILE A 106 5.29 12.95 -8.78
CA ILE A 106 6.33 12.02 -8.34
C ILE A 106 7.61 12.36 -9.12
N PRO A 107 8.69 12.81 -8.47
CA PRO A 107 9.92 13.14 -9.16
C PRO A 107 10.53 11.88 -9.77
N LYS A 108 11.15 12.03 -10.95
CA LYS A 108 11.86 10.92 -11.57
C LYS A 108 13.11 10.58 -10.75
N LEU A 109 13.16 9.36 -10.25
CA LEU A 109 14.28 8.85 -9.46
C LEU A 109 15.28 8.11 -10.35
N GLN A 110 16.55 8.08 -9.95
CA GLN A 110 17.54 7.19 -10.53
C GLN A 110 17.15 5.75 -10.18
N ALA A 111 17.05 4.87 -11.18
CA ALA A 111 16.75 3.46 -10.97
C ALA A 111 18.06 2.66 -10.96
N PRO A 112 18.26 1.73 -10.01
CA PRO A 112 19.40 0.84 -10.06
C PRO A 112 19.20 -0.25 -11.10
N ARG A 113 20.30 -0.85 -11.54
CA ARG A 113 20.28 -2.18 -12.14
C ARG A 113 20.04 -3.19 -11.03
N VAL A 114 19.07 -4.08 -11.23
CA VAL A 114 18.76 -5.14 -10.26
C VAL A 114 19.24 -6.48 -10.80
N SER A 115 20.05 -7.16 -10.01
CA SER A 115 20.49 -8.53 -10.25
C SER A 115 20.08 -9.43 -9.08
N ALA A 116 20.01 -10.73 -9.31
CA ALA A 116 19.96 -11.71 -8.23
C ALA A 116 21.34 -12.34 -8.09
N LYS A 117 21.69 -12.68 -6.85
CA LYS A 117 22.98 -13.30 -6.51
C LYS A 117 23.24 -14.61 -7.27
N THR A 118 22.19 -15.32 -7.64
CA THR A 118 22.24 -16.45 -8.58
C THR A 118 21.44 -16.13 -9.85
N PRO A 119 21.99 -16.31 -11.06
CA PRO A 119 21.28 -15.97 -12.31
C PRO A 119 19.92 -16.68 -12.47
N GLN A 120 19.81 -17.92 -11.99
CA GLN A 120 18.57 -18.70 -12.00
C GLN A 120 17.48 -18.07 -11.13
N SER A 121 17.85 -17.31 -10.08
CA SER A 121 16.91 -16.65 -9.19
C SER A 121 16.22 -15.46 -9.85
N MET A 122 16.86 -14.72 -10.77
CA MET A 122 16.16 -13.67 -11.51
C MET A 122 15.10 -14.23 -12.45
N SER A 123 15.44 -15.28 -13.22
CA SER A 123 14.47 -15.93 -14.11
C SER A 123 13.33 -16.62 -13.37
N ALA A 124 13.55 -16.98 -12.10
CA ALA A 124 12.54 -17.60 -11.24
C ALA A 124 11.59 -16.58 -10.59
N VAL A 125 11.91 -15.29 -10.62
CA VAL A 125 11.05 -14.24 -10.07
C VAL A 125 10.04 -13.85 -11.12
N GLN A 126 8.78 -14.12 -10.81
CA GLN A 126 7.67 -13.75 -11.68
C GLN A 126 7.68 -12.23 -11.85
N LYS A 127 7.46 -11.77 -13.09
CA LYS A 127 7.25 -10.36 -13.40
C LYS A 127 5.82 -10.19 -13.91
N THR A 128 4.98 -9.49 -13.14
CA THR A 128 3.55 -9.36 -13.48
C THR A 128 2.92 -8.09 -12.91
N GLY A 129 1.75 -7.75 -13.44
CA GLY A 129 0.87 -6.71 -12.94
C GLY A 129 1.34 -5.27 -13.13
N GLN A 130 0.47 -4.35 -12.78
CA GLN A 130 0.65 -2.91 -12.91
C GLN A 130 0.47 -2.24 -11.55
N LEU A 131 1.42 -1.40 -11.15
CA LEU A 131 1.32 -0.61 -9.93
C LEU A 131 0.11 0.32 -10.01
N CYS A 132 -0.64 0.44 -8.92
CA CYS A 132 -1.64 1.48 -8.73
C CYS A 132 -1.37 2.26 -7.43
N ILE A 133 -1.26 3.58 -7.53
CA ILE A 133 -1.01 4.46 -6.37
C ILE A 133 -2.34 4.91 -5.79
N ARG A 134 -2.51 4.75 -4.48
CA ARG A 134 -3.79 5.03 -3.80
C ARG A 134 -3.69 6.03 -2.66
N HIS A 135 -2.58 6.75 -2.55
CA HIS A 135 -2.26 7.63 -1.43
C HIS A 135 -3.46 8.50 -0.98
N PRO A 136 -3.73 8.61 0.34
CA PRO A 136 -2.93 8.05 1.44
C PRO A 136 -3.08 6.53 1.61
N LEU A 137 -4.04 5.88 0.96
CA LEU A 137 -4.19 4.42 1.03
C LEU A 137 -2.97 3.69 0.43
N PRO A 138 -2.73 2.44 0.85
CA PRO A 138 -1.60 1.66 0.39
C PRO A 138 -1.75 1.36 -1.10
N ALA A 139 -0.63 1.44 -1.80
CA ALA A 139 -0.56 1.05 -3.20
C ALA A 139 -0.88 -0.43 -3.35
N VAL A 140 -1.32 -0.80 -4.55
CA VAL A 140 -1.67 -2.17 -4.92
C VAL A 140 -1.13 -2.49 -6.30
N VAL A 141 -1.15 -3.77 -6.69
CA VAL A 141 -0.83 -4.20 -8.04
C VAL A 141 -2.07 -4.80 -8.67
N PHE A 142 -2.53 -4.27 -9.80
CA PHE A 142 -3.56 -4.92 -10.60
C PHE A 142 -2.95 -5.93 -11.55
N SER A 143 -3.53 -7.12 -11.64
CA SER A 143 -3.00 -8.22 -12.45
C SER A 143 -4.13 -9.00 -13.10
N SER A 144 -3.90 -9.50 -14.31
CA SER A 144 -4.75 -10.49 -14.96
C SER A 144 -4.44 -11.94 -14.55
N VAL A 145 -3.33 -12.14 -13.84
CA VAL A 145 -2.87 -13.45 -13.38
C VAL A 145 -2.64 -13.45 -11.87
N VAL A 146 -3.02 -14.54 -11.21
CA VAL A 146 -2.64 -14.78 -9.81
C VAL A 146 -1.15 -15.12 -9.77
N PRO A 147 -0.38 -14.60 -8.80
CA PRO A 147 0.99 -15.04 -8.60
C PRO A 147 1.06 -16.55 -8.37
N GLU A 148 2.14 -17.19 -8.81
CA GLU A 148 2.33 -18.63 -8.60
C GLU A 148 2.33 -18.97 -7.10
N GLU A 149 1.65 -20.05 -6.74
CA GLU A 149 1.54 -20.49 -5.35
C GLU A 149 2.95 -20.77 -4.75
N GLY A 150 3.19 -20.26 -3.54
CA GLY A 150 4.47 -20.41 -2.84
C GLY A 150 5.55 -19.39 -3.21
N LYS A 151 5.33 -18.49 -4.18
CA LYS A 151 6.23 -17.36 -4.42
C LYS A 151 6.11 -16.32 -3.30
N SER A 152 7.23 -16.00 -2.66
CA SER A 152 7.32 -14.97 -1.60
C SER A 152 7.49 -13.55 -2.14
N VAL A 153 7.83 -13.43 -3.43
CA VAL A 153 8.09 -12.15 -4.11
C VAL A 153 7.74 -12.23 -5.60
N PHE A 154 7.30 -11.11 -6.17
CA PHE A 154 7.33 -10.89 -7.61
C PHE A 154 7.76 -9.46 -7.92
N GLN A 155 8.29 -9.25 -9.12
CA GLN A 155 8.61 -7.93 -9.64
C GLN A 155 7.37 -7.34 -10.33
N VAL A 156 7.04 -6.09 -10.03
CA VAL A 156 5.94 -5.39 -10.72
C VAL A 156 6.33 -5.15 -12.17
N ALA A 157 5.49 -5.59 -13.11
CA ALA A 157 5.83 -5.53 -14.53
C ALA A 157 5.84 -4.10 -15.08
N ASP A 158 4.83 -3.32 -14.71
CA ASP A 158 4.65 -1.95 -15.17
C ASP A 158 4.40 -1.00 -13.98
N THR A 159 5.35 -0.11 -13.76
CA THR A 159 5.25 1.01 -12.81
C THR A 159 5.09 2.36 -13.52
N THR A 160 5.17 2.39 -14.86
CA THR A 160 5.26 3.61 -15.66
C THR A 160 3.95 4.38 -15.66
N ARG A 161 2.81 3.70 -15.78
CA ARG A 161 1.50 4.37 -15.80
C ARG A 161 1.21 5.10 -14.49
N ALA A 162 1.58 4.49 -13.37
CA ALA A 162 1.41 5.07 -12.05
C ALA A 162 2.45 6.16 -11.74
N LEU A 163 3.74 5.91 -11.98
CA LEU A 163 4.83 6.83 -11.59
C LEU A 163 5.14 7.91 -12.64
N GLY A 164 4.80 7.67 -13.90
CA GLY A 164 5.23 8.48 -15.04
C GLY A 164 6.59 8.05 -15.63
N TYR A 165 7.25 7.04 -15.04
CA TYR A 165 8.53 6.49 -15.50
C TYR A 165 8.71 5.05 -14.99
N PRO A 166 9.50 4.21 -15.69
CA PRO A 166 9.78 2.86 -15.20
C PRO A 166 10.69 2.92 -13.97
N TYR A 167 10.29 2.21 -12.92
CA TYR A 167 11.08 2.04 -11.71
C TYR A 167 10.95 0.61 -11.17
N PRO A 168 12.06 -0.07 -10.81
CA PRO A 168 12.00 -1.42 -10.27
C PRO A 168 11.32 -1.42 -8.89
N MET A 169 10.29 -2.26 -8.74
CA MET A 169 9.60 -2.48 -7.47
C MET A 169 9.22 -3.95 -7.35
N PHE A 170 9.22 -4.45 -6.13
CA PHE A 170 8.86 -5.83 -5.81
C PHE A 170 7.73 -5.84 -4.79
N LEU A 171 6.86 -6.84 -4.83
CA LEU A 171 5.79 -7.02 -3.85
C LEU A 171 6.04 -8.28 -3.03
N THR A 172 5.94 -8.19 -1.71
CA THR A 172 6.01 -9.32 -0.76
C THR A 172 4.80 -9.34 0.17
N GLY A 173 4.60 -10.45 0.89
CA GLY A 173 3.45 -10.61 1.79
C GLY A 173 2.12 -10.51 1.05
N ILE A 174 2.04 -11.22 -0.08
CA ILE A 174 1.03 -10.98 -1.10
C ILE A 174 -0.34 -11.49 -0.66
N GLY A 175 -1.30 -10.58 -0.55
CA GLY A 175 -2.73 -10.87 -0.51
C GLY A 175 -3.33 -10.77 -1.90
N VAL A 176 -4.22 -11.71 -2.26
CA VAL A 176 -4.89 -11.75 -3.56
C VAL A 176 -6.37 -11.45 -3.37
N HIS A 177 -6.90 -10.46 -4.09
CA HIS A 177 -8.30 -10.07 -4.07
C HIS A 177 -8.88 -10.21 -5.48
N THR A 178 -9.93 -11.01 -5.63
CA THR A 178 -10.64 -11.14 -6.91
C THR A 178 -11.60 -9.97 -7.08
N LEU A 179 -11.51 -9.27 -8.20
CA LEU A 179 -12.39 -8.17 -8.57
C LEU A 179 -13.62 -8.71 -9.32
N GLY A 180 -14.67 -7.90 -9.42
CA GLY A 180 -15.95 -8.30 -10.02
C GLY A 180 -15.86 -8.69 -11.50
N ASP A 181 -14.83 -8.24 -12.21
CA ASP A 181 -14.58 -8.55 -13.63
C ASP A 181 -13.60 -9.72 -13.83
N GLY A 182 -13.21 -10.41 -12.75
CA GLY A 182 -12.29 -11.55 -12.78
C GLY A 182 -10.80 -11.17 -12.78
N ALA A 183 -10.45 -9.88 -12.78
CA ALA A 183 -9.08 -9.46 -12.53
C ALA A 183 -8.71 -9.57 -11.04
N PHE A 184 -7.43 -9.39 -10.74
CA PHE A 184 -6.91 -9.46 -9.38
C PHE A 184 -6.34 -8.12 -8.94
N ALA A 185 -6.61 -7.75 -7.69
CA ALA A 185 -5.84 -6.76 -6.97
C ALA A 185 -4.93 -7.48 -5.97
N LEU A 186 -3.64 -7.18 -6.03
CA LEU A 186 -2.62 -7.76 -5.18
C LEU A 186 -2.18 -6.71 -4.16
N THR A 187 -2.31 -7.04 -2.88
CA THR A 187 -1.89 -6.19 -1.75
C THR A 187 -0.64 -6.76 -1.11
N GLY A 188 0.17 -5.93 -0.45
CA GLY A 188 1.36 -6.40 0.25
C GLY A 188 2.25 -5.25 0.69
N MET A 189 3.52 -5.56 0.90
CA MET A 189 4.59 -4.58 1.14
C MET A 189 5.45 -4.45 -0.10
N PHE A 190 5.61 -3.22 -0.59
CA PHE A 190 6.51 -2.92 -1.69
C PHE A 190 7.94 -2.85 -1.20
N ILE A 191 8.85 -3.61 -1.81
CA ILE A 191 10.27 -3.43 -1.64
C ILE A 191 10.74 -2.50 -2.76
N VAL A 192 11.22 -1.33 -2.39
CA VAL A 192 11.56 -0.25 -3.31
C VAL A 192 13.04 0.10 -3.16
N PRO A 193 13.86 -0.06 -4.22
CA PRO A 193 15.23 0.40 -4.21
C PRO A 193 15.29 1.92 -4.04
N ILE A 194 16.22 2.42 -3.23
CA ILE A 194 16.48 3.87 -3.06
C ILE A 194 17.98 4.17 -3.04
N GLN A 195 18.36 5.27 -3.66
CA GLN A 195 19.76 5.71 -3.68
C GLN A 195 20.10 6.50 -2.41
N ASP A 196 19.21 7.42 -2.04
CA ASP A 196 19.41 8.41 -1.00
C ASP A 196 18.11 8.74 -0.25
N ASP A 197 18.20 9.70 0.67
CA ASP A 197 17.07 10.11 1.50
C ASP A 197 16.05 10.97 0.73
N HIS A 198 16.46 11.59 -0.39
CA HIS A 198 15.53 12.31 -1.25
C HIS A 198 14.60 11.33 -1.99
N ALA A 199 15.16 10.26 -2.56
CA ALA A 199 14.40 9.16 -3.14
C ALA A 199 13.51 8.49 -2.10
N SER A 200 14.02 8.30 -0.87
CA SER A 200 13.25 7.79 0.27
C SER A 200 12.01 8.62 0.57
N ALA A 201 12.17 9.93 0.69
CA ALA A 201 11.05 10.85 0.94
C ALA A 201 10.03 10.85 -0.21
N ALA A 202 10.50 10.86 -1.46
CA ALA A 202 9.64 10.84 -2.64
C ALA A 202 8.77 9.58 -2.72
N ILE A 203 9.33 8.39 -2.44
CA ILE A 203 8.57 7.14 -2.44
C ILE A 203 7.60 7.08 -1.27
N LYS A 204 8.02 7.46 -0.05
CA LYS A 204 7.13 7.46 1.13
C LYS A 204 5.92 8.38 0.97
N ALA A 205 6.09 9.48 0.23
CA ALA A 205 5.02 10.43 -0.06
C ALA A 205 3.93 9.88 -1.02
N CYS A 206 4.14 8.73 -1.67
CA CYS A 206 3.15 8.17 -2.60
C CYS A 206 2.85 6.67 -2.38
N ILE A 207 3.78 5.90 -1.81
CA ILE A 207 3.64 4.47 -1.54
C ILE A 207 3.92 4.25 -0.05
N PRO A 208 2.92 4.33 0.83
CA PRO A 208 3.14 4.28 2.27
C PRO A 208 3.40 2.85 2.77
N ASN A 209 2.92 1.83 2.06
CA ASN A 209 3.23 0.41 2.30
C ASN A 209 4.53 -0.02 1.62
N CYS A 210 5.62 0.71 1.86
CA CYS A 210 6.93 0.40 1.30
C CYS A 210 7.97 0.05 2.37
N MET A 211 8.94 -0.77 1.95
CA MET A 211 10.22 -1.00 2.60
C MET A 211 11.29 -0.51 1.65
N LEU A 212 12.09 0.44 2.12
CA LEU A 212 13.10 1.10 1.31
C LEU A 212 14.47 0.44 1.52
N VAL A 213 15.15 0.11 0.44
CA VAL A 213 16.37 -0.70 0.47
C VAL A 213 17.44 -0.10 -0.46
N ARG A 214 18.70 0.00 0.02
CA ARG A 214 19.78 0.66 -0.72
C ARG A 214 20.67 -0.29 -1.52
N SER A 215 21.06 -1.43 -0.94
CA SER A 215 22.05 -2.33 -1.55
C SER A 215 21.47 -3.61 -2.13
N GLY A 216 20.23 -3.95 -1.74
CA GLY A 216 19.62 -5.22 -2.07
C GLY A 216 18.65 -5.67 -0.98
N PHE A 217 18.09 -6.86 -1.16
CA PHE A 217 17.24 -7.50 -0.16
C PHE A 217 17.22 -9.02 -0.35
N THR A 218 16.86 -9.73 0.72
CA THR A 218 16.66 -11.17 0.69
C THR A 218 15.24 -11.49 1.10
N THR A 219 14.57 -12.36 0.35
CA THR A 219 13.20 -12.80 0.65
C THR A 219 13.23 -14.00 1.60
N GLY A 220 12.39 -13.98 2.63
CA GLY A 220 12.14 -15.17 3.44
C GLY A 220 11.22 -16.18 2.73
N GLY A 221 11.14 -17.40 3.24
CA GLY A 221 10.18 -18.43 2.83
C GLY A 221 10.81 -19.65 2.15
N LEU A 222 9.96 -20.48 1.52
CA LEU A 222 10.36 -21.73 0.86
C LEU A 222 11.31 -21.53 -0.34
N CYS A 223 11.31 -20.34 -0.94
CA CYS A 223 12.25 -19.93 -1.98
C CYS A 223 12.90 -18.61 -1.57
N GLU A 224 14.15 -18.68 -1.11
CA GLU A 224 14.96 -17.52 -0.78
C GLU A 224 15.57 -16.92 -2.06
N HIS A 225 15.29 -15.64 -2.30
CA HIS A 225 15.86 -14.86 -3.39
C HIS A 225 16.66 -13.72 -2.78
N THR A 226 17.94 -13.63 -3.13
CA THR A 226 18.79 -12.47 -2.79
C THR A 226 18.99 -11.61 -4.02
N PHE A 227 18.60 -10.35 -3.90
CA PHE A 227 18.76 -9.32 -4.93
C PHE A 227 19.81 -8.30 -4.50
N GLU A 228 20.54 -7.78 -5.48
CA GLU A 228 21.57 -6.76 -5.33
C GLU A 228 21.25 -5.59 -6.26
N PHE A 229 21.59 -4.37 -5.81
CA PHE A 229 21.34 -3.14 -6.55
C PHE A 229 22.66 -2.47 -6.90
N ASP A 230 22.80 -2.18 -8.20
CA ASP A 230 23.93 -1.45 -8.75
C ASP A 230 23.44 -0.08 -9.24
N TRP A 231 24.07 0.98 -8.72
CA TRP A 231 23.69 2.37 -8.94
C TRP A 231 24.60 3.08 -9.96
N ASP A 232 25.58 2.36 -10.52
CA ASP A 232 26.55 2.88 -11.49
C ASP A 232 25.97 3.08 -12.91
#